data_AF-A0AAV7BRG0-F1
#
_entry.id   AF-A0AAV7BRG0-F1
#
_cell.length_a   1.000
_cell.length_b   1.000
_cell.length_c   1.000
_cell.angle_alpha   90.00
_cell.angle_beta   90.00
_cell.angle_gamma   90.00
#
_symmetry.space_group_name_H-M   'P 1'
#
loop_
_entity.id
_entity.type
_entity.pdbx_description
1 polymer ?
#
loop_
_entity_poly.entity_id
_entity_poly.type
_entity_poly.pdbx_seq_one_letter_code
_entity_poly.pdbx_strand_id
1 'polypeptide(L)'
;MEGFSEELVSALKEVVSHSHWQCVGDKERFKSPCTKLYSEDGEHLVLIHRNGRYFAMDSACPHEGGPLEQGDIEELCDGRLALTCPWHYFEFCLDDGSSSSGLQNQVYEVKVCDGKVYIQTENALSLTPWKKTQAKHPGNTEAAGSTQVIHNDCSLTYWANKILCTSDPEEKAKLTHKVQEMWNSGKITEIGHLQPPAQPSRKEDLTIVQPGQIKRGKGGTLASRIALLHSLANIEQWAIDLSWDIIARFATFHLQTGERLPKEFFSDFVKVAGDEAKHYQLLEKRLVELGSHFGDLPVHNGLWQSASDTAHDLLGRLAIVHMVHEARGLDVHPQTLQRFSAQGDENSAEVLEVIYTDEITHVAAGLKWFTYICNMEQRDCLSTFHELVPLYFKGYLKPPFNTEGRKSAGMSEEWYLPLVKPS
;
A
#
# COMPACT_ATOMS: atom_id res chain seq x y z
N MET A 1 -41.71 -31.68 37.11
CA MET A 1 -41.35 -30.39 36.48
C MET A 1 -39.82 -30.30 36.41
N GLU A 2 -39.14 -31.20 35.68
CA GLU A 2 -37.67 -31.19 35.55
C GLU A 2 -37.18 -31.26 34.09
N GLY A 3 -38.05 -31.61 33.12
CA GLY A 3 -37.68 -31.72 31.70
C GLY A 3 -37.66 -30.40 30.90
N PHE A 4 -38.17 -29.30 31.47
CA PHE A 4 -38.21 -28.00 30.76
C PHE A 4 -36.89 -27.21 30.82
N SER A 5 -35.90 -27.65 31.61
CA SER A 5 -34.64 -26.90 31.77
C SER A 5 -33.54 -27.34 30.79
N GLU A 6 -33.48 -28.63 30.41
CA GLU A 6 -32.44 -29.14 29.52
C GLU A 6 -32.66 -28.73 28.07
N GLU A 7 -33.90 -28.77 27.57
CA GLU A 7 -34.24 -28.29 26.22
C GLU A 7 -33.99 -26.79 26.08
N LEU A 8 -34.29 -26.01 27.12
CA LEU A 8 -34.05 -24.56 27.13
C LEU A 8 -32.54 -24.24 27.17
N VAL A 9 -31.75 -25.02 27.92
CA VAL A 9 -30.29 -24.91 27.97
C VAL A 9 -29.66 -25.38 26.66
N SER A 10 -30.21 -26.39 25.99
CA SER A 10 -29.74 -26.85 24.68
C SER A 10 -30.08 -25.85 23.58
N ALA A 11 -31.30 -25.30 23.57
CA ALA A 11 -31.69 -24.24 22.65
C ALA A 11 -30.91 -22.94 22.90
N LEU A 12 -30.64 -22.59 24.16
CA LEU A 12 -29.74 -21.48 24.52
C LEU A 12 -28.30 -21.77 24.09
N LYS A 13 -27.82 -23.01 24.21
CA LYS A 13 -26.48 -23.39 23.71
C LYS A 13 -26.41 -23.32 22.20
N GLU A 14 -27.45 -23.72 21.47
CA GLU A 14 -27.51 -23.58 20.00
C GLU A 14 -27.56 -22.10 19.59
N VAL A 15 -28.40 -21.28 20.23
CA VAL A 15 -28.46 -19.83 20.00
C VAL A 15 -27.14 -19.15 20.35
N VAL A 16 -26.51 -19.51 21.47
CA VAL A 16 -25.19 -18.99 21.89
C VAL A 16 -24.06 -19.53 21.01
N SER A 17 -24.17 -20.74 20.46
CA SER A 17 -23.19 -21.30 19.51
C SER A 17 -23.25 -20.64 18.13
N HIS A 18 -24.41 -20.09 17.74
CA HIS A 18 -24.56 -19.24 16.57
C HIS A 18 -24.30 -17.75 16.86
N SER A 19 -24.06 -17.41 18.12
CA SER A 19 -23.67 -16.07 18.53
C SER A 19 -22.15 -16.07 18.70
N HIS A 20 -21.41 -15.93 17.60
CA HIS A 20 -19.93 -15.98 17.55
C HIS A 20 -19.26 -14.88 18.40
N TRP A 21 -19.39 -14.91 19.74
CA TRP A 21 -18.86 -13.93 20.67
C TRP A 21 -17.56 -14.43 21.30
N GLN A 22 -16.47 -13.74 21.01
CA GLN A 22 -15.15 -14.01 21.56
C GLN A 22 -14.90 -13.17 22.81
N CYS A 23 -14.63 -13.82 23.94
CA CYS A 23 -14.24 -13.13 25.18
C CYS A 23 -12.77 -12.71 25.11
N VAL A 24 -12.48 -11.41 25.07
CA VAL A 24 -11.11 -10.89 24.94
C VAL A 24 -10.44 -10.58 26.28
N GLY A 25 -11.20 -10.47 27.37
CA GLY A 25 -10.69 -10.33 28.74
C GLY A 25 -11.48 -9.36 29.62
N ASP A 26 -11.01 -9.16 30.86
CA ASP A 26 -11.61 -8.22 31.82
C ASP A 26 -11.41 -6.76 31.37
N LYS A 27 -12.45 -5.95 31.49
CA LYS A 27 -12.45 -4.53 31.07
C LYS A 27 -11.30 -3.72 31.71
N GLU A 28 -10.95 -4.04 32.95
CA GLU A 28 -9.89 -3.35 33.71
C GLU A 28 -8.48 -3.56 33.14
N ARG A 29 -8.33 -4.56 32.25
CA ARG A 29 -7.07 -4.83 31.54
C ARG A 29 -6.82 -3.85 30.38
N PHE A 30 -7.88 -3.27 29.81
CA PHE A 30 -7.81 -2.41 28.63
C PHE A 30 -7.70 -0.92 29.03
N LYS A 31 -6.55 -0.57 29.62
CA LYS A 31 -6.28 0.81 30.08
C LYS A 31 -5.85 1.75 28.96
N SER A 32 -5.24 1.21 27.91
CA SER A 32 -4.85 1.97 26.73
C SER A 32 -6.08 2.29 25.87
N PRO A 33 -6.13 3.47 25.22
CA PRO A 33 -7.26 3.85 24.38
C PRO A 33 -7.46 2.91 23.19
N CYS A 34 -6.38 2.33 22.66
CA CYS A 34 -6.39 1.31 21.62
C CYS A 34 -5.58 0.10 22.08
N THR A 35 -6.09 -1.11 21.81
CA THR A 35 -5.41 -2.39 22.09
C THR A 35 -5.52 -3.30 20.87
N LYS A 36 -4.39 -3.79 20.36
CA LYS A 36 -4.37 -4.75 19.25
C LYS A 36 -4.77 -6.15 19.71
N LEU A 37 -5.61 -6.80 18.91
CA LEU A 37 -6.06 -8.18 19.09
C LEU A 37 -5.66 -9.00 17.86
N TYR A 38 -4.89 -10.05 18.08
CA TYR A 38 -4.42 -10.96 17.04
C TYR A 38 -5.49 -12.00 16.75
N SER A 39 -6.15 -11.87 15.61
CA SER A 39 -6.98 -12.91 15.02
C SER A 39 -6.14 -14.04 14.43
N GLU A 40 -6.65 -15.26 14.46
CA GLU A 40 -5.96 -16.48 13.99
C GLU A 40 -5.80 -16.53 12.46
N ASP A 41 -6.68 -15.88 11.71
CA ASP A 41 -6.66 -15.75 10.25
C ASP A 41 -5.65 -14.71 9.74
N GLY A 42 -5.07 -13.91 10.65
CA GLY A 42 -4.14 -12.82 10.31
C GLY A 42 -4.79 -11.45 10.21
N GLU A 43 -6.13 -11.36 10.15
CA GLU A 43 -6.89 -10.10 10.11
C GLU A 43 -7.09 -9.57 11.52
N HIS A 44 -6.06 -8.93 12.05
CA HIS A 44 -6.05 -8.46 13.43
C HIS A 44 -7.02 -7.30 13.65
N LEU A 45 -7.59 -7.21 14.85
CA LEU A 45 -8.53 -6.17 15.25
C LEU A 45 -7.85 -5.14 16.15
N VAL A 46 -8.43 -3.95 16.23
CA VAL A 46 -8.15 -2.97 17.28
C VAL A 46 -9.38 -2.84 18.16
N LEU A 47 -9.22 -3.04 19.47
CA LEU A 47 -10.20 -2.70 20.49
C LEU A 47 -9.96 -1.26 20.95
N ILE A 48 -10.98 -0.41 20.83
CA ILE A 48 -10.95 0.99 21.25
C ILE A 48 -11.77 1.16 22.52
N HIS A 49 -11.24 1.86 23.52
CA HIS A 49 -11.95 2.26 24.73
C HIS A 49 -11.93 3.78 24.89
N ARG A 50 -13.12 4.40 24.84
CA ARG A 50 -13.30 5.86 25.00
C ARG A 50 -14.62 6.16 25.68
N ASN A 51 -14.60 7.07 26.66
CA ASN A 51 -15.80 7.52 27.39
C ASN A 51 -16.64 6.36 27.99
N GLY A 52 -15.99 5.28 28.44
CA GLY A 52 -16.66 4.11 29.02
C GLY A 52 -17.35 3.19 28.01
N ARG A 53 -17.23 3.47 26.70
CA ARG A 53 -17.71 2.62 25.60
C ARG A 53 -16.53 1.87 24.97
N TYR A 54 -16.82 0.67 24.46
CA TYR A 54 -15.88 -0.16 23.72
C TYR A 54 -16.33 -0.29 22.26
N PHE A 55 -15.38 -0.25 21.35
CA PHE A 55 -15.58 -0.41 19.92
C PHE A 55 -14.50 -1.36 19.37
N ALA A 56 -14.79 -2.04 18.27
CA ALA A 56 -13.82 -2.89 17.61
C ALA A 56 -13.91 -2.72 16.10
N MET A 57 -12.76 -2.67 15.43
CA MET A 57 -12.65 -2.62 13.98
C MET A 57 -11.37 -3.33 13.51
N ASP A 58 -11.21 -3.56 12.21
CA ASP A 58 -9.94 -4.07 11.67
C ASP A 58 -8.79 -3.15 12.09
N SER A 59 -7.67 -3.72 12.55
CA SER A 59 -6.47 -2.97 12.89
C SER A 59 -5.74 -2.45 11.65
N ALA A 60 -5.98 -3.02 10.48
CA ALA A 60 -5.39 -2.58 9.23
C ALA A 60 -6.31 -1.58 8.52
N CYS A 61 -5.82 -0.34 8.36
CA CYS A 61 -6.53 0.73 7.68
C CYS A 61 -6.94 0.28 6.29
N PRO A 62 -8.18 0.56 5.89
CA PRO A 62 -8.63 0.16 4.59
C PRO A 62 -7.98 0.85 3.39
N HIS A 63 -7.10 1.83 3.63
CA HIS A 63 -6.38 2.49 2.55
C HIS A 63 -5.22 1.65 2.03
N GLU A 64 -4.20 1.44 2.86
CA GLU A 64 -2.95 0.73 2.54
C GLU A 64 -2.48 -0.15 3.72
N GLY A 65 -3.39 -0.56 4.61
CA GLY A 65 -3.05 -1.48 5.70
C GLY A 65 -2.40 -0.85 6.94
N GLY A 66 -2.48 0.49 7.08
CA GLY A 66 -1.90 1.18 8.23
C GLY A 66 -2.44 0.75 9.60
N PRO A 67 -1.61 0.69 10.65
CA PRO A 67 -1.96 0.12 11.96
C PRO A 67 -2.84 1.08 12.75
N LEU A 68 -4.15 0.95 12.63
CA LEU A 68 -5.14 1.79 13.30
C LEU A 68 -5.02 1.75 14.83
N GLU A 69 -4.41 0.73 15.42
CA GLU A 69 -4.10 0.71 16.85
C GLU A 69 -3.15 1.84 17.30
N GLN A 70 -2.48 2.49 16.36
CA GLN A 70 -1.61 3.65 16.58
C GLN A 70 -2.32 4.98 16.21
N GLY A 71 -3.58 4.93 15.80
CA GLY A 71 -4.37 6.08 15.36
C GLY A 71 -4.89 6.95 16.51
N ASP A 72 -5.10 8.23 16.21
CA ASP A 72 -5.77 9.17 17.12
C ASP A 72 -7.29 8.95 17.09
N ILE A 73 -7.97 9.15 18.23
CA ILE A 73 -9.44 9.12 18.32
C ILE A 73 -9.96 10.55 18.37
N GLU A 74 -10.73 10.95 17.37
CA GLU A 74 -11.27 12.30 17.20
C GLU A 74 -12.80 12.30 17.20
N GLU A 75 -13.41 13.47 17.43
CA GLU A 75 -14.85 13.66 17.37
C GLU A 75 -15.21 14.32 16.02
N LEU A 76 -16.16 13.73 15.31
CA LEU A 76 -16.70 14.23 14.06
C LEU A 76 -17.67 15.39 14.31
N CYS A 77 -17.96 16.18 13.27
CA CYS A 77 -18.85 17.35 13.37
C CYS A 77 -20.28 17.01 13.83
N ASP A 78 -20.70 15.75 13.70
CA ASP A 78 -21.99 15.23 14.15
C ASP A 78 -21.95 14.62 15.57
N GLY A 79 -20.81 14.72 16.25
CA GLY A 79 -20.58 14.22 17.62
C GLY A 79 -20.21 12.74 17.71
N ARG A 80 -20.11 12.02 16.58
CA ARG A 80 -19.63 10.62 16.56
C ARG A 80 -18.11 10.57 16.72
N LEU A 81 -17.61 9.47 17.27
CA LEU A 81 -16.16 9.26 17.39
C LEU A 81 -15.63 8.59 16.14
N ALA A 82 -14.40 8.93 15.75
CA ALA A 82 -13.69 8.27 14.66
C ALA A 82 -12.25 7.93 15.06
N LEU A 83 -11.77 6.79 14.59
CA LEU A 83 -10.36 6.41 14.66
C LEU A 83 -9.69 6.84 13.37
N THR A 84 -8.68 7.68 13.49
CA THR A 84 -7.96 8.24 12.35
C THR A 84 -6.79 7.34 12.00
N CYS A 85 -6.75 6.86 10.76
CA CYS A 85 -5.62 6.08 10.28
C CYS A 85 -4.34 6.89 10.41
N PRO A 86 -3.30 6.32 11.03
CA PRO A 86 -2.09 7.07 11.27
C PRO A 86 -1.32 7.24 9.93
N TRP A 87 -1.50 6.37 8.93
CA TRP A 87 -0.78 6.48 7.65
C TRP A 87 -1.33 7.60 6.75
N HIS A 88 -2.65 7.67 6.64
CA HIS A 88 -3.34 8.43 5.59
C HIS A 88 -4.40 9.40 6.10
N TYR A 89 -4.64 9.44 7.42
CA TYR A 89 -5.56 10.37 8.07
C TYR A 89 -7.02 10.27 7.63
N PHE A 90 -7.36 9.16 7.00
CA PHE A 90 -8.74 8.78 6.83
C PHE A 90 -9.30 8.39 8.19
N GLU A 91 -10.34 9.11 8.58
CA GLU A 91 -11.09 8.86 9.78
C GLU A 91 -12.11 7.75 9.54
N PHE A 92 -12.22 6.81 10.46
CA PHE A 92 -13.22 5.75 10.41
C PHE A 92 -14.12 5.91 11.61
N CYS A 93 -15.39 6.23 11.36
CA CYS A 93 -16.42 6.30 12.37
C CYS A 93 -16.44 5.01 13.19
N LEU A 94 -16.36 5.11 14.51
CA LEU A 94 -16.28 3.96 15.40
C LEU A 94 -17.58 3.14 15.42
N ASP A 95 -18.72 3.76 15.09
CA ASP A 95 -20.03 3.11 15.12
C ASP A 95 -20.31 2.30 13.84
N ASP A 96 -19.90 2.80 12.67
CA ASP A 96 -20.27 2.21 11.37
C ASP A 96 -19.10 1.98 10.42
N GLY A 97 -17.88 2.41 10.75
CA GLY A 97 -16.68 2.24 9.94
C GLY A 97 -16.54 3.18 8.74
N SER A 98 -17.49 4.10 8.53
CA SER A 98 -17.48 5.01 7.39
C SER A 98 -16.43 6.12 7.52
N SER A 99 -15.89 6.56 6.38
CA SER A 99 -14.96 7.69 6.26
C SER A 99 -15.50 8.77 5.32
N SER A 100 -15.14 10.04 5.55
CA SER A 100 -15.41 11.11 4.58
C SER A 100 -14.68 10.96 3.25
N SER A 101 -13.70 10.06 3.16
CA SER A 101 -13.07 9.62 1.91
C SER A 101 -13.84 8.54 1.15
N GLY A 102 -15.01 8.13 1.62
CA GLY A 102 -15.76 7.02 1.03
C GLY A 102 -15.12 5.64 1.24
N LEU A 103 -13.98 5.58 1.97
CA LEU A 103 -13.44 4.33 2.48
C LEU A 103 -14.36 3.77 3.57
N GLN A 104 -14.40 2.44 3.65
CA GLN A 104 -15.18 1.71 4.65
C GLN A 104 -14.25 0.76 5.42
N ASN A 105 -14.26 0.83 6.75
CA ASN A 105 -13.61 -0.14 7.61
C ASN A 105 -14.63 -1.13 8.18
N GLN A 106 -14.20 -2.36 8.48
CA GLN A 106 -15.05 -3.32 9.16
C GLN A 106 -15.15 -2.95 10.63
N VAL A 107 -16.36 -2.82 11.15
CA VAL A 107 -16.65 -2.71 12.58
C VAL A 107 -17.25 -4.01 13.10
N TYR A 108 -17.01 -4.31 14.37
CA TYR A 108 -17.49 -5.50 15.05
C TYR A 108 -18.35 -5.09 16.26
N GLU A 109 -19.43 -5.83 16.50
CA GLU A 109 -20.28 -5.58 17.67
C GLU A 109 -19.50 -5.93 18.95
N VAL A 110 -19.51 -5.02 19.93
CA VAL A 110 -18.83 -5.19 21.22
C VAL A 110 -19.82 -5.12 22.36
N LYS A 111 -19.76 -6.11 23.26
CA LYS A 111 -20.59 -6.17 24.48
C LYS A 111 -19.72 -6.29 25.72
N VAL A 112 -20.17 -5.68 26.82
CA VAL A 112 -19.55 -5.85 28.13
C VAL A 112 -20.55 -6.56 29.04
N CYS A 113 -20.23 -7.79 29.44
CA CYS A 113 -21.04 -8.62 30.32
C CYS A 113 -20.18 -9.07 31.51
N ASP A 114 -20.69 -8.93 32.74
CA ASP A 114 -19.99 -9.32 33.97
C ASP A 114 -18.55 -8.80 34.09
N GLY A 115 -18.30 -7.58 33.61
CA GLY A 115 -16.98 -6.95 33.63
C GLY A 115 -16.00 -7.44 32.57
N LYS A 116 -16.43 -8.32 31.66
CA LYS A 116 -15.62 -8.84 30.54
C LYS A 116 -16.09 -8.26 29.21
N VAL A 117 -15.14 -8.05 28.31
CA VAL A 117 -15.38 -7.54 26.95
C VAL A 117 -15.50 -8.71 25.98
N TYR A 118 -16.54 -8.67 25.16
CA TYR A 118 -16.85 -9.66 24.13
C TYR A 118 -16.96 -8.98 22.77
N ILE A 119 -16.40 -9.59 21.73
CA ILE A 119 -16.45 -9.11 20.35
C ILE A 119 -17.11 -10.17 19.48
N GLN A 120 -18.07 -9.78 18.66
CA GLN A 120 -18.72 -10.71 17.73
C GLN A 120 -17.84 -10.95 16.50
N THR A 121 -17.19 -12.11 16.43
CA THR A 121 -16.39 -12.56 15.28
C THR A 121 -16.25 -14.09 15.30
N GLU A 122 -16.21 -14.70 14.12
CA GLU A 122 -16.03 -16.14 13.95
C GLU A 122 -14.61 -16.59 14.32
N ASN A 123 -13.63 -15.69 14.28
CA ASN A 123 -12.22 -15.98 14.48
C ASN A 123 -11.79 -15.89 15.94
N ALA A 124 -10.93 -16.80 16.39
CA ALA A 124 -10.35 -16.72 17.72
C ALA A 124 -9.40 -15.51 17.87
N LEU A 125 -9.61 -14.73 18.94
CA LEU A 125 -8.81 -13.53 19.25
C LEU A 125 -7.83 -13.78 20.39
N SER A 126 -6.61 -13.24 20.25
CA SER A 126 -5.55 -13.33 21.25
C SER A 126 -4.88 -11.98 21.49
N LEU A 127 -4.39 -11.74 22.71
CA LEU A 127 -3.59 -10.55 23.03
C LEU A 127 -2.11 -10.69 22.61
N THR A 128 -1.70 -11.90 22.24
CA THR A 128 -0.34 -12.19 21.77
C THR A 128 -0.39 -12.86 20.40
N PRO A 129 0.62 -12.64 19.53
CA PRO A 129 0.68 -13.28 18.22
C PRO A 129 0.54 -14.80 18.30
N TRP A 130 -0.21 -15.39 17.37
CA TRP A 130 -0.31 -16.83 17.22
C TRP A 130 1.04 -17.39 16.74
N LYS A 131 1.46 -18.54 17.27
CA LYS A 131 2.71 -19.21 16.83
C LYS A 131 2.50 -19.75 15.42
N LYS A 132 3.10 -19.11 14.41
CA LYS A 132 3.16 -19.67 13.05
C LYS A 132 3.89 -21.02 13.09
N THR A 133 3.25 -22.07 12.58
CA THR A 133 3.95 -23.30 12.15
C THR A 133 4.85 -22.93 10.98
N GLN A 134 6.14 -22.77 11.24
CA GLN A 134 7.13 -22.47 10.21
C GLN A 134 7.24 -23.65 9.23
N ALA A 135 6.87 -23.43 7.98
CA ALA A 135 7.40 -24.25 6.88
C ALA A 135 8.92 -23.97 6.79
N LYS A 136 9.72 -25.02 6.93
CA LYS A 136 11.18 -24.97 6.86
C LYS A 136 11.63 -24.62 5.44
N HIS A 137 12.25 -23.47 5.25
CA HIS A 137 13.13 -23.25 4.09
C HIS A 137 14.52 -23.83 4.41
N PRO A 138 15.13 -24.63 3.52
CA PRO A 138 16.50 -25.07 3.69
C PRO A 138 17.43 -23.89 3.40
N GLY A 139 18.28 -23.55 4.37
CA GLY A 139 19.34 -22.59 4.19
C GLY A 139 20.42 -23.12 3.25
N ASN A 140 21.01 -22.23 2.45
CA ASN A 140 22.28 -22.47 1.80
C ASN A 140 23.28 -21.39 2.21
N THR A 141 24.41 -21.88 2.69
CA THR A 141 25.66 -21.19 2.96
C THR A 141 26.52 -21.07 1.69
N GLU A 142 27.51 -20.16 1.78
CA GLU A 142 28.73 -20.00 0.95
C GLU A 142 28.58 -19.06 -0.26
N ALA A 143 29.54 -18.23 -0.67
CA ALA A 143 30.87 -17.84 -0.16
C ALA A 143 31.26 -16.52 -0.87
N ALA A 144 32.06 -15.68 -0.22
CA ALA A 144 32.59 -14.45 -0.83
C ALA A 144 33.65 -14.79 -1.90
N GLY A 145 33.28 -14.64 -3.17
CA GLY A 145 34.21 -14.65 -4.30
C GLY A 145 34.28 -13.26 -4.93
N SER A 146 35.34 -12.51 -4.65
CA SER A 146 35.65 -11.24 -5.29
C SER A 146 36.01 -11.48 -6.77
N THR A 147 35.10 -11.14 -7.68
CA THR A 147 35.39 -11.10 -9.12
C THR A 147 35.33 -9.64 -9.55
N GLN A 148 36.45 -9.11 -10.04
CA GLN A 148 36.54 -7.75 -10.58
C GLN A 148 35.55 -7.58 -11.73
N VAL A 149 34.50 -6.79 -11.51
CA VAL A 149 33.50 -6.43 -12.51
C VAL A 149 34.10 -5.39 -13.44
N ILE A 150 34.20 -5.72 -14.72
CA ILE A 150 34.50 -4.76 -15.78
C ILE A 150 33.30 -3.82 -15.84
N HIS A 151 33.45 -2.61 -15.30
CA HIS A 151 32.44 -1.56 -15.34
C HIS A 151 32.18 -1.16 -16.79
N ASN A 152 31.06 -1.62 -17.36
CA ASN A 152 30.50 -1.02 -18.57
C ASN A 152 29.74 0.23 -18.11
N ASP A 153 30.47 1.36 -18.01
CA ASP A 153 30.07 2.65 -17.40
C ASP A 153 28.85 3.36 -18.04
N CYS A 154 28.07 2.65 -18.87
CA CYS A 154 26.94 3.20 -19.63
C CYS A 154 25.71 2.28 -19.76
N SER A 155 25.64 1.13 -19.08
CA SER A 155 24.47 0.23 -19.17
C SER A 155 23.23 0.77 -18.43
N LEU A 156 22.04 0.25 -18.74
CA LEU A 156 20.80 0.69 -18.10
C LEU A 156 20.82 0.43 -16.58
N THR A 157 21.29 -0.75 -16.15
CA THR A 157 21.46 -1.09 -14.72
C THR A 157 22.49 -0.23 -13.99
N TYR A 158 23.54 0.23 -14.68
CA TYR A 158 24.46 1.22 -14.13
C TYR A 158 23.74 2.53 -13.78
N TRP A 159 22.95 3.05 -14.72
CA TRP A 159 22.18 4.27 -14.52
C TRP A 159 21.08 4.11 -13.48
N ALA A 160 20.37 2.98 -13.49
CA ALA A 160 19.38 2.64 -12.47
C ALA A 160 20.00 2.66 -11.06
N ASN A 161 21.17 2.03 -10.89
CA ASN A 161 21.88 2.02 -9.61
C ASN A 161 22.32 3.44 -9.19
N LYS A 162 22.82 4.24 -10.15
CA LYS A 162 23.18 5.64 -9.90
C LYS A 162 21.99 6.48 -9.43
N ILE A 163 20.82 6.30 -10.06
CA ILE A 163 19.58 6.99 -9.68
C ILE A 163 19.13 6.55 -8.29
N LEU A 164 19.10 5.24 -8.02
CA LEU A 164 18.76 4.69 -6.71
C LEU A 164 19.69 5.18 -5.60
N CYS A 165 20.97 5.43 -5.90
CA CYS A 165 21.94 5.99 -4.96
C CYS A 165 21.94 7.53 -4.90
N THR A 166 21.12 8.21 -5.71
CA THR A 166 21.00 9.67 -5.67
C THR A 166 20.03 10.06 -4.56
N SER A 167 20.52 10.76 -3.54
CA SER A 167 19.75 11.12 -2.35
C SER A 167 18.86 12.35 -2.55
N ASP A 168 19.28 13.31 -3.37
CA ASP A 168 18.51 14.51 -3.68
C ASP A 168 17.35 14.19 -4.65
N PRO A 169 16.11 14.54 -4.29
CA PRO A 169 14.92 14.14 -5.05
C PRO A 169 14.81 14.85 -6.41
N GLU A 170 15.33 16.07 -6.52
CA GLU A 170 15.30 16.85 -7.76
C GLU A 170 16.43 16.44 -8.71
N GLU A 171 17.63 16.17 -8.19
CA GLU A 171 18.71 15.53 -8.95
C GLU A 171 18.31 14.14 -9.43
N LYS A 172 17.60 13.37 -8.61
CA LYS A 172 17.05 12.06 -8.97
C LYS A 172 16.08 12.18 -10.15
N ALA A 173 15.09 13.06 -10.08
CA ALA A 173 14.15 13.30 -11.17
C ALA A 173 14.84 13.74 -12.46
N LYS A 174 15.77 14.70 -12.37
CA LYS A 174 16.60 15.15 -13.51
C LYS A 174 17.40 14.02 -14.14
N LEU A 175 18.00 13.16 -13.31
CA LEU A 175 18.80 12.04 -13.77
C LEU A 175 17.93 11.00 -14.47
N THR A 176 16.73 10.72 -13.92
CA THR A 176 15.73 9.85 -14.54
C THR A 176 15.36 10.32 -15.95
N HIS A 177 15.00 11.59 -16.13
CA HIS A 177 14.69 12.14 -17.46
C HIS A 177 15.87 12.06 -18.43
N LYS A 178 17.09 12.37 -17.95
CA LYS A 178 18.30 12.25 -18.78
C LYS A 178 18.50 10.82 -19.25
N VAL A 179 18.30 9.82 -18.39
CA VAL A 179 18.47 8.41 -18.74
C VAL A 179 17.36 7.93 -19.68
N GLN A 180 16.12 8.39 -19.46
CA GLN A 180 15.01 8.15 -20.38
C GLN A 180 15.31 8.67 -21.79
N GLU A 181 15.83 9.90 -21.92
CA GLU A 181 16.25 10.47 -23.22
C GLU A 181 17.38 9.64 -23.86
N MET A 182 18.39 9.25 -23.07
CA MET A 182 19.51 8.43 -23.56
C MET A 182 19.05 7.03 -24.00
N TRP A 183 18.09 6.42 -23.31
CA TRP A 183 17.49 5.14 -23.69
C TRP A 183 16.69 5.26 -24.98
N ASN A 184 15.80 6.26 -25.06
CA ASN A 184 14.92 6.47 -26.22
C ASN A 184 15.70 6.86 -27.49
N SER A 185 16.80 7.60 -27.34
CA SER A 185 17.70 7.94 -28.44
C SER A 185 18.66 6.81 -28.83
N GLY A 186 18.66 5.69 -28.10
CA GLY A 186 19.57 4.57 -28.34
C GLY A 186 21.02 4.81 -27.93
N LYS A 187 21.31 5.86 -27.13
CA LYS A 187 22.64 6.07 -26.53
C LYS A 187 22.96 5.01 -25.47
N ILE A 188 21.95 4.56 -24.73
CA ILE A 188 22.06 3.36 -23.89
C ILE A 188 21.48 2.20 -24.69
N THR A 189 22.31 1.21 -24.99
CA THR A 189 21.93 0.04 -25.80
C THR A 189 21.86 -1.25 -24.99
N GLU A 190 22.64 -1.36 -23.91
CA GLU A 190 22.72 -2.55 -23.08
C GLU A 190 21.93 -2.40 -21.77
N ILE A 191 21.28 -3.48 -21.35
CA ILE A 191 20.60 -3.55 -20.05
C ILE A 191 21.64 -3.62 -18.92
N GLY A 192 22.67 -4.47 -19.05
CA GLY A 192 23.66 -4.72 -18.00
C GLY A 192 23.17 -5.70 -16.93
N HIS A 193 23.91 -5.79 -15.82
CA HIS A 193 23.69 -6.79 -14.76
C HIS A 193 24.05 -6.27 -13.35
N LEU A 194 24.17 -4.94 -13.20
CA LEU A 194 24.54 -4.35 -11.92
C LEU A 194 23.38 -4.47 -10.94
N GLN A 195 23.66 -5.05 -9.77
CA GLN A 195 22.65 -5.23 -8.73
C GLN A 195 22.30 -3.89 -8.06
N PRO A 196 21.01 -3.60 -7.80
CA PRO A 196 20.59 -2.39 -7.10
C PRO A 196 21.00 -2.41 -5.62
N PRO A 197 21.05 -1.24 -4.94
CA PRO A 197 21.14 -1.21 -3.49
C PRO A 197 19.93 -1.89 -2.83
N ALA A 198 20.06 -2.27 -1.57
CA ALA A 198 18.95 -2.86 -0.80
C ALA A 198 17.80 -1.85 -0.58
N GLN A 199 18.15 -0.57 -0.46
CA GLN A 199 17.21 0.54 -0.35
C GLN A 199 17.79 1.76 -1.08
N PRO A 200 16.96 2.62 -1.69
CA PRO A 200 17.42 3.81 -2.36
C PRO A 200 17.87 4.86 -1.33
N SER A 201 18.80 5.71 -1.74
CA SER A 201 19.29 6.80 -0.90
C SER A 201 18.22 7.88 -0.73
N ARG A 202 18.30 8.56 0.41
CA ARG A 202 17.50 9.73 0.79
C ARG A 202 18.44 10.76 1.40
N LYS A 203 18.10 12.05 1.34
CA LYS A 203 18.87 13.07 2.05
C LYS A 203 18.83 12.83 3.56
N GLU A 204 19.92 13.17 4.23
CA GLU A 204 20.08 12.99 5.68
C GLU A 204 19.17 13.92 6.50
N ASP A 205 18.76 15.06 5.93
CA ASP A 205 17.89 16.05 6.56
C ASP A 205 16.39 15.74 6.41
N LEU A 206 16.02 14.73 5.62
CA LEU A 206 14.62 14.29 5.50
C LEU A 206 14.18 13.61 6.79
N THR A 207 13.17 14.19 7.43
CA THR A 207 12.51 13.55 8.58
C THR A 207 11.64 12.41 8.07
N ILE A 208 12.18 11.18 8.11
CA ILE A 208 11.42 9.97 7.79
C ILE A 208 10.73 9.50 9.06
N VAL A 209 9.41 9.46 9.04
CA VAL A 209 8.64 8.85 10.11
C VAL A 209 8.06 7.54 9.65
N GLN A 210 7.73 6.67 10.61
CA GLN A 210 6.91 5.52 10.27
C GLN A 210 5.60 6.03 9.68
N PRO A 211 5.05 5.35 8.66
CA PRO A 211 3.74 5.71 8.19
C PRO A 211 2.83 5.64 9.43
N GLY A 212 2.14 6.73 9.76
CA GLY A 212 1.56 6.83 11.09
C GLY A 212 1.48 8.22 11.73
N GLN A 213 2.56 8.99 11.59
CA GLN A 213 2.88 10.04 12.55
C GLN A 213 2.80 11.48 12.01
N ILE A 214 2.36 11.68 10.76
CA ILE A 214 2.29 12.96 10.04
C ILE A 214 0.85 13.50 9.88
N LYS A 215 0.31 14.33 10.77
CA LYS A 215 -1.08 14.86 10.60
C LYS A 215 -1.32 15.51 9.22
N ARG A 216 -2.04 14.83 8.32
CA ARG A 216 -2.49 15.38 7.02
C ARG A 216 -3.88 15.94 7.18
N GLY A 217 -4.14 17.14 6.68
CA GLY A 217 -5.48 17.71 6.72
C GLY A 217 -6.34 17.33 5.51
N LYS A 218 -7.64 17.64 5.58
CA LYS A 218 -8.66 17.27 4.56
C LYS A 218 -8.67 18.13 3.29
N GLY A 219 -7.57 18.76 2.92
CA GLY A 219 -7.49 19.75 1.82
C GLY A 219 -8.20 21.09 2.05
N GLY A 220 -9.18 21.20 2.98
CA GLY A 220 -9.97 22.43 3.17
C GLY A 220 -9.22 23.71 3.62
N THR A 221 -7.95 23.63 3.97
CA THR A 221 -7.10 24.76 4.38
C THR A 221 -5.81 24.75 3.58
N LEU A 222 -5.10 25.88 3.50
CA LEU A 222 -3.80 25.92 2.79
C LEU A 222 -2.83 24.87 3.34
N ALA A 223 -2.72 24.75 4.67
CA ALA A 223 -1.84 23.77 5.31
C ALA A 223 -2.21 22.32 4.94
N SER A 224 -3.51 22.02 4.81
CA SER A 224 -3.94 20.68 4.45
C SER A 224 -3.75 20.35 2.97
N ARG A 225 -3.86 21.34 2.08
CA ARG A 225 -3.48 21.20 0.66
C ARG A 225 -2.00 20.91 0.50
N ILE A 226 -1.15 21.67 1.20
CA ILE A 226 0.30 21.45 1.23
C ILE A 226 0.61 20.03 1.72
N ALA A 227 -0.01 19.59 2.82
CA ALA A 227 0.22 18.24 3.36
C ALA A 227 -0.20 17.12 2.39
N LEU A 228 -1.27 17.33 1.63
CA LEU A 228 -1.74 16.35 0.65
C LEU A 228 -0.83 16.28 -0.58
N LEU A 229 -0.46 17.44 -1.15
CA LEU A 229 0.45 17.50 -2.30
C LEU A 229 1.86 16.98 -1.94
N HIS A 230 2.36 17.29 -0.74
CA HIS A 230 3.64 16.79 -0.24
C HIS A 230 3.61 15.27 -0.08
N SER A 231 2.51 14.72 0.42
CA SER A 231 2.31 13.27 0.47
C SER A 231 2.37 12.62 -0.91
N LEU A 232 1.70 13.21 -1.90
CA LEU A 232 1.72 12.70 -3.27
C LEU A 232 3.13 12.77 -3.84
N ALA A 233 3.86 13.89 -3.63
CA ALA A 233 5.25 14.01 -4.06
C ALA A 233 6.15 12.95 -3.42
N ASN A 234 5.87 12.54 -2.18
CA ASN A 234 6.58 11.43 -1.53
C ASN A 234 6.27 10.08 -2.19
N ILE A 235 5.03 9.85 -2.61
CA ILE A 235 4.63 8.65 -3.36
C ILE A 235 5.38 8.64 -4.70
N GLU A 236 5.40 9.75 -5.44
CA GLU A 236 6.11 9.81 -6.74
C GLU A 236 7.62 9.57 -6.59
N GLN A 237 8.25 10.08 -5.54
CA GLN A 237 9.65 9.77 -5.26
C GLN A 237 9.90 8.28 -5.03
N TRP A 238 8.97 7.58 -4.39
CA TRP A 238 9.03 6.12 -4.27
C TRP A 238 8.74 5.44 -5.61
N ALA A 239 7.80 5.94 -6.41
CA ALA A 239 7.46 5.37 -7.72
C ALA A 239 8.65 5.44 -8.71
N ILE A 240 9.41 6.54 -8.72
CA ILE A 240 10.69 6.64 -9.44
C ILE A 240 11.63 5.51 -9.02
N ASP A 241 11.83 5.33 -7.71
CA ASP A 241 12.73 4.30 -7.20
C ASP A 241 12.24 2.88 -7.51
N LEU A 242 10.94 2.62 -7.38
CA LEU A 242 10.34 1.32 -7.67
C LEU A 242 10.52 0.94 -9.14
N SER A 243 10.36 1.90 -10.04
CA SER A 243 10.54 1.72 -11.48
C SER A 243 12.00 1.44 -11.86
N TRP A 244 12.97 2.13 -11.23
CA TRP A 244 14.39 1.81 -11.44
C TRP A 244 14.82 0.51 -10.76
N ASP A 245 14.22 0.19 -9.62
CA ASP A 245 14.50 -1.04 -8.88
C ASP A 245 14.09 -2.27 -9.69
N ILE A 246 12.88 -2.30 -10.26
CA ILE A 246 12.44 -3.46 -11.05
C ILE A 246 13.34 -3.67 -12.29
N ILE A 247 13.80 -2.59 -12.93
CA ILE A 247 14.76 -2.62 -14.04
C ILE A 247 16.08 -3.27 -13.60
N ALA A 248 16.68 -2.79 -12.51
CA ALA A 248 18.00 -3.25 -12.07
C ALA A 248 17.95 -4.66 -11.46
N ARG A 249 16.96 -4.92 -10.61
CA ARG A 249 16.83 -6.14 -9.82
C ARG A 249 16.54 -7.36 -10.68
N PHE A 250 15.75 -7.18 -11.73
CA PHE A 250 15.33 -8.28 -12.62
C PHE A 250 16.04 -8.25 -13.99
N ALA A 251 17.10 -7.46 -14.15
CA ALA A 251 17.89 -7.38 -15.39
C ALA A 251 18.43 -8.72 -15.88
N THR A 252 18.74 -9.64 -14.96
CA THR A 252 19.25 -10.98 -15.25
C THR A 252 18.20 -12.06 -15.05
N PHE A 253 16.92 -11.69 -14.90
CA PHE A 253 15.83 -12.64 -14.76
C PHE A 253 15.68 -13.46 -16.06
N HIS A 254 15.46 -14.76 -15.88
CA HIS A 254 15.13 -15.67 -16.96
C HIS A 254 13.79 -16.31 -16.64
N LEU A 255 12.93 -16.36 -17.65
CA LEU A 255 11.68 -17.12 -17.62
C LEU A 255 12.01 -18.60 -17.40
N GLN A 256 11.00 -19.37 -16.98
CA GLN A 256 11.15 -20.84 -16.90
C GLN A 256 11.54 -21.49 -18.25
N THR A 257 11.23 -20.83 -19.36
CA THR A 257 11.67 -21.24 -20.71
C THR A 257 13.17 -21.08 -20.95
N GLY A 258 13.89 -20.39 -20.06
CA GLY A 258 15.29 -20.02 -20.20
C GLY A 258 15.53 -18.73 -21.00
N GLU A 259 14.47 -18.10 -21.50
CA GLU A 259 14.56 -16.82 -22.21
C GLU A 259 14.67 -15.65 -21.23
N ARG A 260 15.36 -14.59 -21.66
CA ARG A 260 15.43 -13.34 -20.89
C ARG A 260 14.19 -12.49 -21.11
N LEU A 261 13.95 -11.56 -20.20
CA LEU A 261 12.96 -10.51 -20.42
C LEU A 261 13.29 -9.71 -21.70
N PRO A 262 12.29 -9.42 -22.55
CA PRO A 262 12.49 -8.66 -23.77
C PRO A 262 12.86 -7.20 -23.46
N LYS A 263 13.51 -6.51 -24.42
CA LYS A 263 13.96 -5.12 -24.24
C LYS A 263 12.79 -4.18 -23.90
N GLU A 264 11.62 -4.48 -24.45
CA GLU A 264 10.37 -3.73 -24.26
C GLU A 264 9.96 -3.67 -22.79
N PHE A 265 10.27 -4.69 -21.99
CA PHE A 265 10.03 -4.66 -20.53
C PHE A 265 10.73 -3.48 -19.90
N PHE A 266 12.01 -3.35 -20.20
CA PHE A 266 12.84 -2.27 -19.69
C PHE A 266 12.41 -0.92 -20.25
N SER A 267 12.04 -0.85 -21.53
CA SER A 267 11.53 0.39 -22.14
C SER A 267 10.25 0.89 -21.47
N ASP A 268 9.31 0.00 -21.14
CA ASP A 268 8.07 0.38 -20.48
C ASP A 268 8.35 0.93 -19.08
N PHE A 269 9.20 0.27 -18.28
CA PHE A 269 9.54 0.78 -16.95
C PHE A 269 10.44 2.02 -16.95
N VAL A 270 11.25 2.24 -18.01
CA VAL A 270 11.93 3.52 -18.24
C VAL A 270 10.92 4.64 -18.54
N LYS A 271 9.84 4.32 -19.26
CA LYS A 271 8.74 5.27 -19.48
C LYS A 271 8.05 5.59 -18.15
N VAL A 272 7.62 4.57 -17.39
CA VAL A 272 6.98 4.75 -16.07
C VAL A 272 7.87 5.63 -15.18
N ALA A 273 9.15 5.27 -14.99
CA ALA A 273 10.08 6.07 -14.19
C ALA A 273 10.14 7.55 -14.61
N GLY A 274 10.12 7.82 -15.92
CA GLY A 274 10.11 9.18 -16.46
C GLY A 274 8.79 9.91 -16.21
N ASP A 275 7.65 9.22 -16.28
CA ASP A 275 6.36 9.79 -15.93
C ASP A 275 6.29 10.11 -14.42
N GLU A 276 6.78 9.23 -13.52
CA GLU A 276 6.85 9.51 -12.08
C GLU A 276 7.78 10.70 -11.74
N ALA A 277 8.90 10.82 -12.45
CA ALA A 277 9.81 11.96 -12.32
C ALA A 277 9.13 13.28 -12.72
N LYS A 278 8.33 13.25 -13.79
CA LYS A 278 7.51 14.40 -14.23
C LYS A 278 6.45 14.74 -13.17
N HIS A 279 5.76 13.74 -12.62
CA HIS A 279 4.73 13.92 -11.59
C HIS A 279 5.30 14.57 -10.33
N TYR A 280 6.42 14.05 -9.83
CA TYR A 280 7.14 14.66 -8.71
C TYR A 280 7.47 16.13 -8.97
N GLN A 281 8.00 16.46 -10.16
CA GLN A 281 8.37 17.83 -10.49
C GLN A 281 7.18 18.78 -10.60
N LEU A 282 6.03 18.29 -11.09
CA LEU A 282 4.78 19.07 -11.11
C LEU A 282 4.30 19.36 -9.69
N LEU A 283 4.32 18.36 -8.81
CA LEU A 283 3.92 18.50 -7.41
C LEU A 283 4.88 19.40 -6.63
N GLU A 284 6.19 19.26 -6.82
CA GLU A 284 7.20 20.10 -6.17
C GLU A 284 7.06 21.57 -6.59
N LYS A 285 6.88 21.81 -7.89
CA LYS A 285 6.59 23.16 -8.38
C LYS A 285 5.34 23.74 -7.71
N ARG A 286 4.27 22.94 -7.58
CA ARG A 286 3.03 23.37 -6.92
C ARG A 286 3.23 23.65 -5.44
N LEU A 287 4.03 22.85 -4.74
CA LEU A 287 4.38 23.09 -3.33
C LEU A 287 5.10 24.43 -3.15
N VAL A 288 6.07 24.73 -4.02
CA VAL A 288 6.81 26.00 -4.00
C VAL A 288 5.88 27.20 -4.23
N GLU A 289 4.93 27.09 -5.16
CA GLU A 289 3.91 28.12 -5.39
C GLU A 289 3.01 28.36 -4.17
N LEU A 290 2.79 27.32 -3.35
CA LEU A 290 2.02 27.39 -2.10
C LEU A 290 2.87 27.81 -0.88
N GLY A 291 4.17 28.05 -1.07
CA GLY A 291 5.09 28.49 -0.01
C GLY A 291 5.66 27.35 0.83
N SER A 292 5.74 26.13 0.29
CA SER A 292 6.38 24.96 0.91
C SER A 292 7.33 24.27 -0.08
N HIS A 293 7.96 23.15 0.29
CA HIS A 293 8.80 22.35 -0.58
C HIS A 293 8.84 20.88 -0.12
N PHE A 294 9.29 19.98 -0.98
CA PHE A 294 9.48 18.60 -0.60
C PHE A 294 10.52 18.48 0.53
N GLY A 295 10.13 17.76 1.58
CA GLY A 295 10.88 17.65 2.83
C GLY A 295 10.51 18.65 3.93
N ASP A 296 9.69 19.69 3.65
CA ASP A 296 9.17 20.58 4.72
C ASP A 296 8.32 19.84 5.75
N LEU A 297 7.60 18.83 5.28
CA LEU A 297 6.83 17.91 6.11
C LEU A 297 7.54 16.56 6.16
N PRO A 298 7.33 15.77 7.23
CA PRO A 298 7.93 14.45 7.30
C PRO A 298 7.43 13.55 6.16
N VAL A 299 8.22 12.56 5.79
CA VAL A 299 7.92 11.58 4.74
C VAL A 299 7.73 10.18 5.32
N HIS A 300 7.02 9.31 4.60
CA HIS A 300 6.84 7.90 4.97
C HIS A 300 7.48 6.96 3.95
N ASN A 301 7.74 5.72 4.37
CA ASN A 301 8.43 4.69 3.58
C ASN A 301 7.54 3.48 3.21
N GLY A 302 6.22 3.60 3.33
CA GLY A 302 5.29 2.46 3.27
C GLY A 302 5.39 1.61 2.00
N LEU A 303 5.61 2.23 0.84
CA LEU A 303 5.66 1.53 -0.46
C LEU A 303 6.91 0.64 -0.63
N TRP A 304 8.04 1.00 -0.02
CA TRP A 304 9.28 0.24 -0.20
C TRP A 304 9.27 -1.13 0.48
N GLN A 305 8.40 -1.31 1.49
CA GLN A 305 8.27 -2.61 2.14
C GLN A 305 7.79 -3.67 1.15
N SER A 306 6.80 -3.35 0.29
CA SER A 306 6.32 -4.26 -0.76
C SER A 306 7.44 -4.61 -1.74
N ALA A 307 8.31 -3.65 -2.08
CA ALA A 307 9.47 -3.90 -2.93
C ALA A 307 10.46 -4.86 -2.26
N SER A 308 10.71 -4.68 -0.98
CA SER A 308 11.60 -5.54 -0.20
C SER A 308 11.05 -6.98 -0.09
N ASP A 309 9.75 -7.10 0.19
CA ASP A 309 9.06 -8.39 0.34
C ASP A 309 8.99 -9.18 -0.99
N THR A 310 8.97 -8.48 -2.12
CA THR A 310 8.92 -9.06 -3.48
C THR A 310 10.27 -9.03 -4.21
N ALA A 311 11.38 -8.69 -3.54
CA ALA A 311 12.67 -8.49 -4.18
C ALA A 311 13.23 -9.73 -4.93
N HIS A 312 12.68 -10.91 -4.64
CA HIS A 312 13.06 -12.21 -5.21
C HIS A 312 12.04 -12.77 -6.19
N ASP A 313 10.88 -12.13 -6.36
CA ASP A 313 9.77 -12.62 -7.18
C ASP A 313 9.25 -11.51 -8.11
N LEU A 314 9.51 -11.66 -9.40
CA LEU A 314 9.10 -10.69 -10.42
C LEU A 314 7.57 -10.62 -10.58
N LEU A 315 6.88 -11.76 -10.53
CA LEU A 315 5.42 -11.77 -10.64
C LEU A 315 4.78 -11.16 -9.39
N GLY A 316 5.31 -11.49 -8.21
CA GLY A 316 4.93 -10.83 -6.96
C GLY A 316 5.15 -9.31 -7.02
N ARG A 317 6.31 -8.87 -7.55
CA ARG A 317 6.62 -7.44 -7.72
C ARG A 317 5.62 -6.74 -8.64
N LEU A 318 5.33 -7.33 -9.80
CA LEU A 318 4.37 -6.79 -10.76
C LEU A 318 2.96 -6.74 -10.16
N ALA A 319 2.52 -7.80 -9.49
CA ALA A 319 1.19 -7.86 -8.87
C ALA A 319 1.01 -6.79 -7.79
N ILE A 320 1.97 -6.66 -6.86
CA ILE A 320 1.79 -5.76 -5.72
C ILE A 320 2.09 -4.32 -6.09
N VAL A 321 3.25 -4.07 -6.71
CA VAL A 321 3.67 -2.69 -6.97
C VAL A 321 2.93 -2.16 -8.19
N HIS A 322 3.03 -2.84 -9.33
CA HIS A 322 2.59 -2.28 -10.61
C HIS A 322 1.13 -2.55 -10.98
N MET A 323 0.41 -3.33 -10.17
CA MET A 323 -1.02 -3.60 -10.40
C MET A 323 -1.88 -3.23 -9.18
N VAL A 324 -1.45 -3.50 -7.95
CA VAL A 324 -2.22 -3.10 -6.75
C VAL A 324 -1.95 -1.65 -6.37
N HIS A 325 -0.68 -1.24 -6.18
CA HIS A 325 -0.36 0.11 -5.74
C HIS A 325 -0.64 1.16 -6.82
N GLU A 326 -0.25 0.95 -8.08
CA GLU A 326 -0.59 1.88 -9.18
C GLU A 326 -2.12 2.02 -9.34
N ALA A 327 -2.85 0.91 -9.27
CA ALA A 327 -4.31 0.96 -9.39
C ALA A 327 -4.97 1.62 -8.17
N ARG A 328 -4.24 1.80 -7.06
CA ARG A 328 -4.72 2.59 -5.91
C ARG A 328 -4.64 4.08 -6.19
N GLY A 329 -3.63 4.55 -6.92
CA GLY A 329 -3.56 5.93 -7.42
C GLY A 329 -4.82 6.29 -8.22
N LEU A 330 -5.25 5.40 -9.12
CA LEU A 330 -6.47 5.56 -9.92
C LEU A 330 -7.76 5.68 -9.09
N ASP A 331 -7.84 5.02 -7.94
CA ASP A 331 -9.02 5.03 -7.08
C ASP A 331 -9.17 6.35 -6.30
N VAL A 332 -8.03 6.95 -5.91
CA VAL A 332 -7.99 8.07 -4.96
C VAL A 332 -7.89 9.42 -5.65
N HIS A 333 -7.23 9.49 -6.82
CA HIS A 333 -7.03 10.74 -7.56
C HIS A 333 -8.32 11.47 -7.95
N PRO A 334 -9.38 10.82 -8.47
CA PRO A 334 -10.60 11.52 -8.89
C PRO A 334 -11.28 12.30 -7.74
N GLN A 335 -11.34 11.69 -6.55
CA GLN A 335 -11.90 12.35 -5.38
C GLN A 335 -11.03 13.50 -4.89
N THR A 336 -9.71 13.32 -4.97
CA THR A 336 -8.75 14.34 -4.57
C THR A 336 -8.82 15.57 -5.49
N LEU A 337 -8.89 15.35 -6.80
CA LEU A 337 -9.11 16.38 -7.82
C LEU A 337 -10.41 17.16 -7.53
N GLN A 338 -11.52 16.45 -7.33
CA GLN A 338 -12.81 17.07 -7.03
C GLN A 338 -12.74 17.96 -5.77
N ARG A 339 -11.99 17.55 -4.75
CA ARG A 339 -11.79 18.33 -3.53
C ARG A 339 -11.01 19.62 -3.79
N PHE A 340 -9.95 19.58 -4.60
CA PHE A 340 -9.17 20.77 -4.96
C PHE A 340 -10.01 21.78 -5.77
N SER A 341 -10.73 21.32 -6.80
CA SER A 341 -11.62 22.19 -7.59
C SER A 341 -12.76 22.77 -6.73
N ALA A 342 -13.39 21.97 -5.86
CA ALA A 342 -14.44 22.46 -4.97
C ALA A 342 -13.96 23.56 -4.00
N GLN A 343 -12.65 23.68 -3.78
CA GLN A 343 -12.01 24.67 -2.92
C GLN A 343 -11.36 25.81 -3.70
N GLY A 344 -11.60 25.89 -5.01
CA GLY A 344 -11.08 26.92 -5.92
C GLY A 344 -9.59 26.83 -6.20
N ASP A 345 -8.97 25.66 -6.01
CA ASP A 345 -7.56 25.42 -6.32
C ASP A 345 -7.40 24.63 -7.62
N GLU A 346 -7.80 25.27 -8.73
CA GLU A 346 -7.78 24.63 -10.05
C GLU A 346 -6.36 24.26 -10.50
N ASN A 347 -5.33 25.03 -10.12
CA ASN A 347 -3.95 24.73 -10.45
C ASN A 347 -3.50 23.36 -9.89
N SER A 348 -3.92 23.03 -8.66
CA SER A 348 -3.62 21.71 -8.07
C SER A 348 -4.45 20.61 -8.74
N ALA A 349 -5.69 20.90 -9.13
CA ALA A 349 -6.53 19.95 -9.86
C ALA A 349 -5.95 19.59 -11.24
N GLU A 350 -5.46 20.58 -12.00
CA GLU A 350 -4.79 20.39 -13.29
C GLU A 350 -3.54 19.50 -13.17
N VAL A 351 -2.74 19.68 -12.12
CA VAL A 351 -1.58 18.81 -11.85
C VAL A 351 -2.03 17.35 -11.65
N LEU A 352 -3.07 17.13 -10.85
CA LEU A 352 -3.57 15.77 -10.58
C LEU A 352 -4.23 15.12 -11.80
N GLU A 353 -4.82 15.91 -12.70
CA GLU A 353 -5.40 15.40 -13.95
C GLU A 353 -4.33 14.83 -14.88
N VAL A 354 -3.16 15.51 -14.96
CA VAL A 354 -2.00 14.99 -15.70
C VAL A 354 -1.53 13.67 -15.10
N ILE A 355 -1.35 13.62 -13.77
CA ILE A 355 -0.91 12.42 -13.05
C ILE A 355 -1.88 11.27 -13.31
N TYR A 356 -3.18 11.49 -13.07
CA TYR A 356 -4.22 10.48 -13.28
C TYR A 356 -4.21 9.89 -14.70
N THR A 357 -3.97 10.72 -15.72
CA THR A 357 -3.95 10.25 -17.12
C THR A 357 -2.78 9.30 -17.39
N ASP A 358 -1.61 9.60 -16.84
CA ASP A 358 -0.42 8.76 -17.02
C ASP A 358 -0.51 7.46 -16.23
N GLU A 359 -1.10 7.49 -15.03
CA GLU A 359 -1.27 6.36 -14.13
C GLU A 359 -2.04 5.18 -14.75
N ILE A 360 -2.98 5.48 -15.65
CA ILE A 360 -3.68 4.45 -16.44
C ILE A 360 -2.67 3.61 -17.23
N THR A 361 -1.63 4.25 -17.78
CA THR A 361 -0.59 3.58 -18.55
C THR A 361 0.38 2.80 -17.67
N HIS A 362 0.54 3.17 -16.41
CA HIS A 362 1.40 2.47 -15.44
C HIS A 362 0.77 1.14 -15.03
N VAL A 363 -0.51 1.15 -14.66
CA VAL A 363 -1.29 -0.06 -14.39
C VAL A 363 -1.30 -0.98 -15.62
N ALA A 364 -1.46 -0.41 -16.82
CA ALA A 364 -1.43 -1.18 -18.06
C ALA A 364 -0.05 -1.84 -18.31
N ALA A 365 1.05 -1.18 -17.96
CA ALA A 365 2.39 -1.76 -18.05
C ALA A 365 2.57 -2.94 -17.08
N GLY A 366 2.12 -2.79 -15.83
CA GLY A 366 2.13 -3.87 -14.84
C GLY A 366 1.35 -5.09 -15.32
N LEU A 367 0.11 -4.87 -15.77
CA LEU A 367 -0.76 -5.92 -16.30
C LEU A 367 -0.16 -6.60 -17.54
N LYS A 368 0.36 -5.82 -18.49
CA LYS A 368 1.00 -6.33 -19.72
C LYS A 368 2.11 -7.33 -19.39
N TRP A 369 3.04 -6.96 -18.50
CA TRP A 369 4.20 -7.79 -18.19
C TRP A 369 3.85 -8.97 -17.31
N PHE A 370 2.89 -8.81 -16.40
CA PHE A 370 2.35 -9.92 -15.63
C PHE A 370 1.72 -10.97 -16.54
N THR A 371 0.82 -10.55 -17.45
CA THR A 371 0.19 -11.45 -18.42
C THR A 371 1.21 -12.06 -19.39
N TYR A 372 2.20 -11.30 -19.85
CA TYR A 372 3.26 -11.83 -20.70
C TYR A 372 4.01 -12.99 -20.02
N ILE A 373 4.47 -12.80 -18.78
CA ILE A 373 5.20 -13.83 -18.04
C ILE A 373 4.30 -15.04 -17.78
N CYS A 374 3.06 -14.84 -17.32
CA CYS A 374 2.11 -15.93 -17.12
C CYS A 374 1.89 -16.75 -18.40
N ASN A 375 1.72 -16.11 -19.55
CA ASN A 375 1.55 -16.79 -20.82
C ASN A 375 2.79 -17.58 -21.25
N MET A 376 3.98 -16.99 -21.11
CA MET A 376 5.25 -17.66 -21.44
C MET A 376 5.52 -18.88 -20.54
N GLU A 377 5.06 -18.84 -19.29
CA GLU A 377 5.20 -19.91 -18.31
C GLU A 377 3.96 -20.83 -18.21
N GLN A 378 2.98 -20.67 -19.11
CA GLN A 378 1.74 -21.46 -19.15
C GLN A 378 0.94 -21.45 -17.83
N ARG A 379 0.91 -20.30 -17.16
CA ARG A 379 0.15 -20.07 -15.93
C ARG A 379 -1.15 -19.32 -16.24
N ASP A 380 -2.21 -19.67 -15.53
CA ASP A 380 -3.42 -18.85 -15.53
C ASP A 380 -3.15 -17.51 -14.85
N CYS A 381 -3.50 -16.41 -15.52
CA CYS A 381 -3.20 -15.06 -15.07
C CYS A 381 -3.99 -14.70 -13.80
N LEU A 382 -5.30 -14.93 -13.79
CA LEU A 382 -6.17 -14.53 -12.68
C LEU A 382 -5.85 -15.33 -11.41
N SER A 383 -5.76 -16.66 -11.52
CA SER A 383 -5.39 -17.53 -10.39
C SER A 383 -4.03 -17.14 -9.82
N THR A 384 -3.04 -16.90 -10.68
CA THR A 384 -1.70 -16.48 -10.23
C THR A 384 -1.75 -15.15 -9.49
N PHE A 385 -2.52 -14.18 -9.97
CA PHE A 385 -2.68 -12.90 -9.29
C PHE A 385 -3.41 -13.05 -7.95
N HIS A 386 -4.49 -13.83 -7.91
CA HIS A 386 -5.26 -14.10 -6.69
C HIS A 386 -4.49 -14.90 -5.65
N GLU A 387 -3.46 -15.65 -6.05
CA GLU A 387 -2.52 -16.31 -5.13
C GLU A 387 -1.45 -15.33 -4.61
N LEU A 388 -0.89 -14.50 -5.49
CA LEU A 388 0.22 -13.61 -5.15
C LEU A 388 -0.21 -12.41 -4.30
N VAL A 389 -1.41 -11.87 -4.51
CA VAL A 389 -1.86 -10.70 -3.75
C VAL A 389 -2.00 -11.03 -2.26
N PRO A 390 -2.73 -12.05 -1.80
CA PRO A 390 -2.79 -12.39 -0.37
C PRO A 390 -1.44 -12.85 0.22
N LEU A 391 -0.52 -13.34 -0.61
CA LEU A 391 0.81 -13.74 -0.18
C LEU A 391 1.68 -12.55 0.22
N TYR A 392 1.63 -11.47 -0.57
CA TYR A 392 2.54 -10.32 -0.42
C TYR A 392 1.85 -9.03 0.06
N PHE A 393 0.54 -8.89 -0.12
CA PHE A 393 -0.25 -7.77 0.37
C PHE A 393 -0.87 -8.11 1.72
N LYS A 394 -0.76 -7.20 2.69
CA LYS A 394 -1.30 -7.39 4.04
C LYS A 394 -2.72 -6.84 4.10
N GLY A 395 -3.70 -7.74 4.20
CA GLY A 395 -5.12 -7.41 4.25
C GLY A 395 -5.83 -7.62 2.92
N TYR A 396 -7.09 -7.18 2.85
CA TYR A 396 -7.89 -7.20 1.63
C TYR A 396 -7.71 -5.95 0.79
N LEU A 397 -7.99 -6.05 -0.51
CA LEU A 397 -8.20 -4.88 -1.35
C LEU A 397 -9.51 -4.21 -0.94
N LYS A 398 -9.54 -2.87 -0.90
CA LYS A 398 -10.71 -2.18 -0.36
C LYS A 398 -11.18 -1.02 -1.23
N PRO A 399 -12.51 -0.88 -1.37
CA PRO A 399 -13.12 0.21 -2.12
C PRO A 399 -12.80 1.58 -1.47
N PRO A 400 -12.96 2.70 -2.21
CA PRO A 400 -13.55 2.78 -3.55
C PRO A 400 -12.62 2.20 -4.62
N PHE A 401 -13.20 1.63 -5.68
CA PHE A 401 -12.48 1.24 -6.89
C PHE A 401 -12.94 2.13 -8.04
N ASN A 402 -11.98 2.72 -8.76
CA ASN A 402 -12.27 3.42 -10.00
C ASN A 402 -12.37 2.39 -11.14
N THR A 403 -13.54 1.76 -11.26
CA THR A 403 -13.79 0.72 -12.26
C THR A 403 -13.52 1.21 -13.69
N GLU A 404 -13.86 2.47 -14.02
CA GLU A 404 -13.62 3.02 -15.37
C GLU A 404 -12.13 3.25 -15.66
N GLY A 405 -11.39 3.80 -14.69
CA GLY A 405 -9.94 4.00 -14.79
C GLY A 405 -9.19 2.68 -14.91
N ARG A 406 -9.49 1.71 -14.03
CA ARG A 406 -8.90 0.36 -14.05
C ARG A 406 -9.20 -0.37 -15.37
N LYS A 407 -10.44 -0.27 -15.86
CA LYS A 407 -10.83 -0.84 -17.15
C LYS A 407 -10.09 -0.21 -18.33
N SER A 408 -9.85 1.11 -18.29
CA SER A 408 -9.03 1.79 -19.31
C SER A 408 -7.58 1.30 -19.34
N ALA A 409 -7.05 0.85 -18.19
CA ALA A 409 -5.76 0.18 -18.09
C ALA A 409 -5.79 -1.31 -18.50
N GLY A 410 -6.97 -1.86 -18.80
CA GLY A 410 -7.18 -3.28 -19.12
C GLY A 410 -7.47 -4.18 -17.92
N MET A 411 -7.51 -3.64 -16.70
CA MET A 411 -7.75 -4.38 -15.47
C MET A 411 -9.26 -4.46 -15.18
N SER A 412 -9.88 -5.59 -15.53
CA SER A 412 -11.29 -5.87 -15.24
C SER A 412 -11.54 -6.13 -13.75
N GLU A 413 -12.81 -6.11 -13.36
CA GLU A 413 -13.26 -6.40 -11.99
C GLU A 413 -12.87 -7.79 -11.47
N GLU A 414 -12.68 -8.76 -12.38
CA GLU A 414 -12.25 -10.14 -12.04
C GLU A 414 -10.87 -10.17 -11.39
N TRP A 415 -10.02 -9.16 -11.63
CA TRP A 415 -8.72 -9.08 -11.01
C TRP A 415 -8.80 -8.75 -9.52
N TYR A 416 -9.67 -7.82 -9.12
CA TYR A 416 -9.60 -7.21 -7.78
C TYR A 416 -10.82 -7.44 -6.89
N LEU A 417 -12.03 -7.64 -7.44
CA LEU A 417 -13.22 -7.88 -6.61
C LEU A 417 -13.12 -9.16 -5.77
N PRO A 418 -12.57 -10.29 -6.26
CA PRO A 418 -12.41 -11.49 -5.43
C PRO A 418 -11.44 -11.33 -4.25
N LEU A 419 -10.64 -10.26 -4.25
CA LEU A 419 -9.65 -9.96 -3.23
C LEU A 419 -10.16 -8.94 -2.19
N VAL A 420 -11.44 -8.58 -2.26
CA VAL A 420 -12.14 -7.81 -1.23
C VAL A 420 -12.55 -8.75 -0.09
N LYS A 421 -12.68 -8.19 1.11
CA LYS A 421 -13.17 -8.94 2.28
C LYS A 421 -14.51 -9.60 1.94
N PRO A 422 -14.67 -10.93 2.14
CA PRO A 422 -15.95 -11.60 1.98
C PRO A 422 -16.99 -10.97 2.92
N SER A 423 -18.17 -10.64 2.38
CA SER A 423 -19.28 -10.04 3.11
C SER A 423 -19.88 -10.94 4.18
#